data_AF-A0A851IIV0-F1
#
_entry.id   AF-A0A851IIV0-F1
#
_cell.length_a   1.000
_cell.length_b   1.000
_cell.length_c   1.000
_cell.angle_alpha   90.00
_cell.angle_beta   90.00
_cell.angle_gamma   90.00
#
_symmetry.space_group_name_H-M   'P 1'
#
loop_
_entity.id
_entity.type
_entity.pdbx_description
1 polymer ?
#
loop_
_entity_poly.entity_id
_entity_poly.type
_entity_poly.pdbx_seq_one_letter_code
_entity_poly.pdbx_strand_id
1 'polypeptide(L)'
;MTYTNEVENMCPVAQGVHHGAAPIPEEGKWVQSKEVKDISGFTHGVGWCAPQQGACKLSLNVKEGVIQEALVETIGCSGMTHSAAMAAEILPGLTVLEALNTDLVCDAINTAMRELFLQIAYGRTQSAFSDDGLSVGAGLEDLGKGLRSQVGTMYGTLKKGPRYLEMAEGYVTGIALDEQDQIIGYQFVNLGKMTDFIKKGDDPTTAWEKSKGQYGRVAEAAKIIDPRKE
;
A
#
# COMPACT_ATOMS: atom_id res chain seq x y z
N MET A 1 -3.40 -36.49 24.30
CA MET A 1 -4.49 -35.63 24.80
C MET A 1 -5.12 -36.37 25.97
N THR A 2 -5.41 -35.70 27.08
CA THR A 2 -5.98 -36.32 28.28
C THR A 2 -7.34 -35.69 28.52
N TYR A 3 -8.40 -36.51 28.56
CA TYR A 3 -9.76 -36.02 28.81
C TYR A 3 -10.04 -35.96 30.31
N THR A 4 -10.97 -35.09 30.72
CA THR A 4 -11.43 -35.05 32.12
C THR A 4 -12.29 -36.28 32.42
N ASN A 5 -12.38 -36.64 33.70
CA ASN A 5 -13.25 -37.74 34.13
C ASN A 5 -14.71 -37.53 33.71
N GLU A 6 -15.22 -36.29 33.65
CA GLU A 6 -16.59 -36.07 33.14
C GLU A 6 -16.73 -36.49 31.66
N VAL A 7 -15.76 -36.16 30.80
CA VAL A 7 -15.83 -36.46 29.36
C VAL A 7 -15.67 -37.96 29.08
N GLU A 8 -14.79 -38.64 29.81
CA GLU A 8 -14.60 -40.11 29.71
C GLU A 8 -15.88 -40.90 30.02
N ASN A 9 -16.73 -40.37 30.90
CA ASN A 9 -17.99 -41.02 31.29
C ASN A 9 -19.17 -40.71 30.34
N MET A 10 -18.99 -39.85 29.33
CA MET A 10 -20.04 -39.53 28.36
C MET A 10 -20.13 -40.60 27.26
N CYS A 11 -21.33 -40.81 26.70
CA CYS A 11 -21.47 -41.66 25.53
C CYS A 11 -20.94 -40.94 24.27
N PRO A 12 -20.25 -41.65 23.34
CA PRO A 12 -19.79 -41.05 22.09
C PRO A 12 -20.97 -40.59 21.22
N VAL A 13 -20.88 -39.38 20.67
CA VAL A 13 -21.82 -38.87 19.66
C VAL A 13 -21.07 -38.77 18.33
N ALA A 14 -21.52 -39.52 17.32
CA ALA A 14 -20.88 -39.53 16.01
C ALA A 14 -21.32 -38.32 15.17
N GLN A 15 -20.37 -37.68 14.51
CA GLN A 15 -20.67 -36.72 13.45
C GLN A 15 -21.19 -37.46 12.21
N GLY A 16 -22.21 -36.89 11.55
CA GLY A 16 -22.66 -37.34 10.24
C GLY A 16 -21.65 -36.96 9.14
N VAL A 17 -22.03 -36.01 8.28
CA VAL A 17 -21.16 -35.57 7.17
C VAL A 17 -20.18 -34.49 7.66
N HIS A 18 -18.92 -34.57 7.24
CA HIS A 18 -17.88 -33.57 7.50
C HIS A 18 -17.38 -32.96 6.18
N HIS A 19 -17.84 -31.74 5.85
CA HIS A 19 -17.51 -31.06 4.59
C HIS A 19 -16.12 -30.40 4.55
N GLY A 20 -15.43 -30.32 5.69
CA GLY A 20 -14.12 -29.64 5.76
C GLY A 20 -14.25 -28.12 5.77
N ALA A 21 -13.15 -27.44 5.47
CA ALA A 21 -13.14 -25.98 5.31
C ALA A 21 -13.91 -25.60 4.03
N ALA A 22 -14.62 -24.47 4.07
CA ALA A 22 -15.17 -23.89 2.85
C ALA A 22 -14.02 -23.51 1.91
N PRO A 23 -14.09 -23.83 0.62
CA PRO A 23 -13.05 -23.44 -0.31
C PRO A 23 -13.05 -21.92 -0.51
N ILE A 24 -11.87 -21.34 -0.63
CA ILE A 24 -11.64 -19.92 -0.90
C ILE A 24 -10.95 -19.75 -2.25
N PRO A 25 -11.21 -18.64 -2.98
CA PRO A 25 -10.58 -18.41 -4.27
C PRO A 25 -9.15 -17.88 -4.09
N GLU A 26 -8.18 -18.58 -4.68
CA GLU A 26 -6.77 -18.22 -4.65
C GLU A 26 -6.11 -18.62 -5.97
N GLU A 27 -5.48 -17.67 -6.66
CA GLU A 27 -4.67 -17.92 -7.86
C GLU A 27 -5.38 -18.77 -8.95
N GLY A 28 -6.64 -18.46 -9.22
CA GLY A 28 -7.46 -19.15 -10.22
C GLY A 28 -8.07 -20.47 -9.73
N LYS A 29 -7.83 -20.86 -8.47
CA LYS A 29 -8.24 -22.13 -7.88
C LYS A 29 -9.19 -21.91 -6.70
N TRP A 30 -9.98 -22.94 -6.39
CA TRP A 30 -10.78 -23.01 -5.17
C TRP A 30 -10.10 -23.94 -4.18
N VAL A 31 -9.45 -23.36 -3.17
CA VAL A 31 -8.57 -24.09 -2.25
C VAL A 31 -9.26 -24.23 -0.89
N GLN A 32 -9.28 -25.45 -0.34
CA GLN A 32 -9.70 -25.67 1.05
C GLN A 32 -8.50 -25.43 1.98
N SER A 33 -8.23 -24.17 2.29
CA SER A 33 -7.08 -23.81 3.14
C SER A 33 -7.22 -24.35 4.56
N LYS A 34 -6.23 -25.16 4.98
CA LYS A 34 -6.15 -25.77 6.31
C LYS A 34 -4.78 -25.57 6.94
N GLU A 35 -3.74 -25.60 6.12
CA GLU A 35 -2.35 -25.40 6.50
C GLU A 35 -1.83 -24.08 5.92
N VAL A 36 -0.81 -23.51 6.56
CA VAL A 36 -0.21 -22.24 6.11
C VAL A 36 0.27 -22.33 4.65
N LYS A 37 0.77 -23.50 4.23
CA LYS A 37 1.24 -23.73 2.85
C LYS A 37 0.12 -23.69 1.79
N ASP A 38 -1.13 -23.83 2.20
CA ASP A 38 -2.28 -23.80 1.28
C ASP A 38 -2.58 -22.37 0.80
N ILE A 39 -2.00 -21.37 1.46
CA ILE A 39 -2.27 -19.95 1.25
C ILE A 39 -1.37 -19.37 0.16
N SER A 40 -1.96 -18.83 -0.91
CA SER A 40 -1.24 -18.04 -1.91
C SER A 40 -2.04 -16.82 -2.36
N GLY A 41 -1.33 -15.76 -2.72
CA GLY A 41 -1.90 -14.63 -3.42
C GLY A 41 -1.19 -13.30 -3.14
N PHE A 42 -1.53 -12.33 -3.98
CA PHE A 42 -1.10 -10.96 -3.87
C PHE A 42 -2.24 -10.12 -3.29
N THR A 43 -2.01 -9.47 -2.16
CA THR A 43 -3.03 -8.63 -1.53
C THR A 43 -2.43 -7.58 -0.61
N HIS A 44 -3.28 -6.66 -0.17
CA HIS A 44 -2.92 -5.44 0.52
C HIS A 44 -3.72 -5.27 1.82
N GLY A 45 -3.09 -4.72 2.84
CA GLY A 45 -3.74 -4.27 4.06
C GLY A 45 -3.37 -2.82 4.36
N VAL A 46 -4.31 -2.07 4.91
CA VAL A 46 -4.05 -0.70 5.39
C VAL A 46 -4.23 -0.68 6.89
N GLY A 47 -3.22 -0.18 7.59
CA GLY A 47 -3.24 0.03 9.02
C GLY A 47 -2.86 1.45 9.39
N TRP A 48 -3.05 1.79 10.65
CA TRP A 48 -2.81 3.12 11.20
C TRP A 48 -2.25 3.00 12.61
N CYS A 49 -1.45 3.97 13.03
CA CYS A 49 -0.96 4.05 14.41
C CYS A 49 -1.95 4.84 15.26
N ALA A 50 -2.16 4.52 16.53
CA ALA A 50 -2.99 5.36 17.41
C ALA A 50 -2.36 6.76 17.60
N PRO A 51 -3.12 7.88 17.56
CA PRO A 51 -4.57 8.02 17.36
C PRO A 51 -4.95 8.30 15.88
N GLN A 52 -4.52 7.44 14.96
CA GLN A 52 -4.69 7.54 13.49
C GLN A 52 -3.92 8.69 12.83
N GLN A 53 -2.76 9.06 13.38
CA GLN A 53 -1.94 10.14 12.84
C GLN A 53 -1.11 9.75 11.62
N GLY A 54 -0.87 8.46 11.42
CA GLY A 54 -0.19 7.94 10.25
C GLY A 54 -0.77 6.61 9.83
N ALA A 55 -0.50 6.25 8.58
CA ALA A 55 -1.03 5.06 7.93
C ALA A 55 0.09 4.30 7.21
N CYS A 56 -0.09 3.00 7.12
CA CYS A 56 0.74 2.09 6.35
C CYS A 56 -0.15 1.30 5.40
N LYS A 57 0.19 1.28 4.11
CA LYS A 57 -0.30 0.28 3.17
C LYS A 57 0.80 -0.78 3.04
N LEU A 58 0.50 -2.00 3.46
CA LEU A 58 1.36 -3.17 3.30
C LEU A 58 0.82 -3.99 2.13
N SER A 59 1.70 -4.37 1.21
CA SER A 59 1.40 -5.25 0.09
C SER A 59 2.29 -6.47 0.16
N LEU A 60 1.71 -7.67 0.13
CA LEU A 60 2.45 -8.92 0.15
C LEU A 60 2.12 -9.78 -1.07
N ASN A 61 3.16 -10.38 -1.67
CA ASN A 61 3.01 -11.50 -2.60
C ASN A 61 3.36 -12.79 -1.85
N VAL A 62 2.38 -13.65 -1.62
CA VAL A 62 2.53 -14.89 -0.86
C VAL A 62 2.42 -16.07 -1.82
N LYS A 63 3.37 -17.00 -1.73
CA LYS A 63 3.36 -18.27 -2.47
C LYS A 63 3.58 -19.41 -1.49
N GLU A 64 2.68 -20.39 -1.51
CA GLU A 64 2.74 -21.58 -0.65
C GLU A 64 2.95 -21.22 0.84
N GLY A 65 2.25 -20.20 1.31
CA GLY A 65 2.28 -19.69 2.68
C GLY A 65 3.45 -18.76 3.00
N VAL A 66 4.43 -18.64 2.11
CA VAL A 66 5.67 -17.87 2.31
C VAL A 66 5.60 -16.53 1.58
N ILE A 67 5.96 -15.46 2.29
CA ILE A 67 6.05 -14.11 1.74
C ILE A 67 7.25 -14.04 0.79
N GLN A 68 6.99 -13.87 -0.50
CA GLN A 68 8.02 -13.71 -1.53
C GLN A 68 8.40 -12.24 -1.72
N GLU A 69 7.45 -11.33 -1.51
CA GLU A 69 7.63 -9.89 -1.73
C GLU A 69 6.84 -9.12 -0.67
N ALA A 70 7.42 -8.03 -0.18
CA ALA A 70 6.76 -7.08 0.71
C ALA A 70 7.04 -5.65 0.22
N LEU A 71 5.97 -4.90 -0.10
CA LEU A 71 6.02 -3.46 -0.34
C LEU A 71 5.36 -2.75 0.84
N VAL A 72 6.08 -1.82 1.47
CA VAL A 72 5.63 -1.09 2.66
C VAL A 72 5.58 0.41 2.34
N GLU A 73 4.38 0.96 2.24
CA GLU A 73 4.16 2.36 1.92
C GLU A 73 3.60 3.09 3.14
N THR A 74 4.25 4.18 3.58
CA THR A 74 3.88 4.86 4.82
C THR A 74 3.67 6.36 4.66
N ILE A 75 2.71 6.88 5.43
CA ILE A 75 2.45 8.32 5.61
C ILE A 75 2.41 8.56 7.11
N GLY A 76 3.42 9.24 7.66
CA GLY A 76 3.51 9.44 9.11
C GLY A 76 4.84 10.03 9.57
N CYS A 77 5.19 9.79 10.83
CA CYS A 77 6.42 10.29 11.43
C CYS A 77 7.67 9.58 10.85
N SER A 78 8.85 10.17 11.04
CA SER A 78 10.12 9.57 10.63
C SER A 78 10.34 8.18 11.24
N GLY A 79 9.93 7.97 12.49
CA GLY A 79 9.99 6.65 13.14
C GLY A 79 9.23 5.58 12.36
N MET A 80 8.05 5.91 11.81
CA MET A 80 7.28 5.01 10.95
C MET A 80 8.06 4.63 9.69
N THR A 81 8.73 5.59 9.05
CA THR A 81 9.53 5.30 7.85
C THR A 81 10.74 4.40 8.13
N HIS A 82 11.35 4.52 9.31
CA HIS A 82 12.42 3.59 9.73
C HIS A 82 11.87 2.19 10.04
N SER A 83 10.71 2.09 10.70
CA SER A 83 10.03 0.81 10.90
C SER A 83 9.61 0.15 9.59
N ALA A 84 9.22 0.93 8.58
CA ALA A 84 8.90 0.41 7.25
C ALA A 84 10.11 -0.23 6.57
N ALA A 85 11.29 0.39 6.69
CA ALA A 85 12.53 -0.19 6.20
C ALA A 85 12.83 -1.53 6.89
N MET A 86 12.70 -1.58 8.22
CA MET A 86 12.88 -2.82 8.99
C MET A 86 11.86 -3.90 8.58
N ALA A 87 10.59 -3.55 8.39
CA ALA A 87 9.56 -4.50 7.98
C ALA A 87 9.84 -5.07 6.58
N ALA A 88 10.36 -4.26 5.64
CA ALA A 88 10.75 -4.73 4.32
C ALA A 88 11.93 -5.71 4.34
N GLU A 89 12.79 -5.65 5.36
CA GLU A 89 13.88 -6.61 5.59
C GLU A 89 13.37 -7.90 6.26
N ILE A 90 12.45 -7.78 7.22
CA ILE A 90 12.01 -8.88 8.08
C ILE A 90 10.98 -9.79 7.38
N LEU A 91 10.02 -9.21 6.64
CA LEU A 91 8.85 -9.93 6.16
C LEU A 91 9.15 -10.99 5.08
N PRO A 92 10.00 -10.72 4.06
CA PRO A 92 10.29 -11.73 3.04
C PRO A 92 10.92 -13.00 3.63
N GLY A 93 10.44 -14.15 3.20
CA GLY A 93 10.88 -15.46 3.70
C GLY A 93 10.14 -15.97 4.94
N LEU A 94 9.39 -15.11 5.63
CA LEU A 94 8.47 -15.56 6.68
C LEU A 94 7.22 -16.16 6.08
N THR A 95 6.61 -17.08 6.81
CA THR A 95 5.22 -17.44 6.56
C THR A 95 4.27 -16.31 6.96
N VAL A 96 3.06 -16.29 6.39
CA VAL A 96 2.04 -15.30 6.78
C VAL A 96 1.68 -15.36 8.27
N LEU A 97 1.81 -16.52 8.91
CA LEU A 97 1.55 -16.69 10.34
C LEU A 97 2.72 -16.20 11.20
N GLU A 98 3.97 -16.43 10.78
CA GLU A 98 5.13 -15.83 11.44
C GLU A 98 5.10 -14.31 11.35
N ALA A 99 4.78 -13.76 10.17
CA ALA A 99 4.66 -12.33 9.97
C ALA A 99 3.57 -11.71 10.87
N LEU A 100 2.42 -12.36 11.04
CA LEU A 100 1.36 -11.92 11.94
C LEU A 100 1.80 -11.87 13.42
N ASN A 101 2.75 -12.72 13.81
CA ASN A 101 3.27 -12.83 15.18
C ASN A 101 4.61 -12.11 15.37
N THR A 102 5.08 -11.38 14.36
CA THR A 102 6.31 -10.61 14.41
C THR A 102 6.02 -9.17 14.81
N ASP A 103 6.80 -8.61 15.73
CA ASP A 103 6.69 -7.19 16.06
C ASP A 103 7.40 -6.33 15.00
N LEU A 104 6.61 -5.59 14.23
CA LEU A 104 7.11 -4.69 13.17
C LEU A 104 7.38 -3.26 13.69
N VAL A 105 7.44 -3.07 15.02
CA VAL A 105 7.75 -1.83 15.76
C VAL A 105 6.69 -0.74 15.63
N CYS A 106 6.19 -0.48 14.42
CA CYS A 106 5.16 0.50 14.16
C CYS A 106 3.77 -0.14 14.18
N ASP A 107 2.90 0.37 15.04
CA ASP A 107 1.51 -0.08 15.15
C ASP A 107 0.72 0.04 13.82
N ALA A 108 1.06 1.01 12.97
CA ALA A 108 0.44 1.10 11.63
C ALA A 108 0.77 -0.11 10.75
N ILE A 109 2.00 -0.61 10.81
CA ILE A 109 2.46 -1.75 10.03
C ILE A 109 1.90 -3.05 10.63
N ASN A 110 1.95 -3.19 11.97
CA ASN A 110 1.34 -4.33 12.67
C ASN A 110 -0.17 -4.40 12.37
N THR A 111 -0.87 -3.26 12.36
CA THR A 111 -2.29 -3.18 11.98
C THR A 111 -2.49 -3.55 10.52
N ALA A 112 -1.66 -3.05 9.60
CA ALA A 112 -1.75 -3.39 8.19
C ALA A 112 -1.56 -4.90 7.96
N MET A 113 -0.62 -5.53 8.67
CA MET A 113 -0.39 -6.98 8.61
C MET A 113 -1.60 -7.78 9.11
N ARG A 114 -2.26 -7.35 10.21
CA ARG A 114 -3.49 -7.99 10.69
C ARG A 114 -4.62 -7.90 9.66
N GLU A 115 -4.87 -6.72 9.10
CA GLU A 115 -5.92 -6.52 8.10
C GLU A 115 -5.63 -7.31 6.82
N LEU A 116 -4.36 -7.32 6.38
CA LEU A 116 -3.90 -8.11 5.23
C LEU A 116 -4.12 -9.61 5.48
N PHE A 117 -3.77 -10.10 6.66
CA PHE A 117 -3.96 -11.50 7.02
C PHE A 117 -5.43 -11.92 6.94
N LEU A 118 -6.35 -11.05 7.39
CA LEU A 118 -7.79 -11.30 7.23
C LEU A 118 -8.18 -11.42 5.75
N GLN A 119 -7.66 -10.55 4.88
CA GLN A 119 -7.94 -10.66 3.44
C GLN A 119 -7.50 -12.02 2.89
N ILE A 120 -6.27 -12.43 3.19
CA ILE A 120 -5.72 -13.70 2.74
C ILE A 120 -6.52 -14.90 3.27
N ALA A 121 -6.81 -14.93 4.57
CA ALA A 121 -7.54 -16.04 5.19
C ALA A 121 -8.97 -16.22 4.65
N TYR A 122 -9.57 -15.18 4.07
CA TYR A 122 -10.88 -15.22 3.41
C TYR A 122 -10.81 -15.33 1.88
N GLY A 123 -9.63 -15.58 1.29
CA GLY A 123 -9.43 -15.63 -0.17
C GLY A 123 -9.74 -14.31 -0.88
N ARG A 124 -9.57 -13.18 -0.19
CA ARG A 124 -9.74 -11.84 -0.75
C ARG A 124 -8.40 -11.29 -1.22
N THR A 125 -7.89 -11.89 -2.29
CA THR A 125 -6.64 -11.45 -2.91
C THR A 125 -6.91 -10.79 -4.26
N GLN A 126 -6.09 -9.82 -4.64
CA GLN A 126 -6.18 -9.20 -5.96
C GLN A 126 -5.91 -10.21 -7.07
N SER A 127 -5.11 -11.24 -6.76
CA SER A 127 -4.77 -12.34 -7.66
C SER A 127 -5.71 -13.53 -7.55
N ALA A 128 -6.84 -13.44 -6.83
CA ALA A 128 -7.72 -14.59 -6.56
C ALA A 128 -8.21 -15.31 -7.84
N PHE A 129 -8.36 -14.55 -8.93
CA PHE A 129 -8.82 -15.05 -10.23
C PHE A 129 -7.74 -15.04 -11.32
N SER A 130 -6.48 -14.85 -10.93
CA SER A 130 -5.33 -14.92 -11.85
C SER A 130 -4.71 -16.31 -11.77
N ASP A 131 -4.69 -17.06 -12.88
CA ASP A 131 -4.04 -18.37 -12.93
C ASP A 131 -2.55 -18.25 -12.54
N ASP A 132 -2.13 -19.02 -11.53
CA ASP A 132 -0.79 -18.99 -10.89
C ASP A 132 -0.42 -17.63 -10.23
N GLY A 133 -1.43 -16.79 -10.04
CA GLY A 133 -1.35 -15.52 -9.33
C GLY A 133 -0.58 -14.43 -10.06
N LEU A 134 -0.03 -13.48 -9.31
CA LEU A 134 0.88 -12.46 -9.85
C LEU A 134 2.33 -12.88 -9.65
N SER A 135 3.19 -12.48 -10.60
CA SER A 135 4.63 -12.68 -10.53
C SER A 135 5.27 -11.90 -9.38
N VAL A 136 6.35 -12.45 -8.81
CA VAL A 136 7.20 -11.72 -7.86
C VAL A 136 7.76 -10.48 -8.57
N GLY A 137 7.57 -9.30 -7.96
CA GLY A 137 7.87 -8.00 -8.55
C GLY A 137 6.63 -7.22 -8.97
N ALA A 138 5.44 -7.83 -8.99
CA ALA A 138 4.19 -7.12 -9.27
C ALA A 138 3.91 -6.02 -8.24
N GLY A 139 4.32 -6.20 -6.98
CA GLY A 139 4.20 -5.16 -5.96
C GLY A 139 5.04 -3.92 -6.30
N LEU A 140 6.25 -4.13 -6.80
CA LEU A 140 7.10 -3.04 -7.27
C LEU A 140 6.50 -2.34 -8.51
N GLU A 141 5.93 -3.10 -9.45
CA GLU A 141 5.30 -2.56 -10.66
C GLU A 141 4.05 -1.70 -10.37
N ASP A 142 3.32 -1.97 -9.28
CA ASP A 142 2.19 -1.18 -8.81
C ASP A 142 2.56 0.29 -8.48
N LEU A 143 3.84 0.56 -8.17
CA LEU A 143 4.35 1.93 -7.98
C LEU A 143 4.48 2.70 -9.31
N GLY A 144 4.37 2.03 -10.45
CA GLY A 144 4.45 2.60 -11.78
C GLY A 144 5.82 3.18 -12.13
N LYS A 145 5.85 4.12 -13.08
CA LYS A 145 7.09 4.72 -13.58
C LYS A 145 7.70 5.64 -12.53
N GLY A 146 8.95 5.35 -12.16
CA GLY A 146 9.68 6.10 -11.12
C GLY A 146 9.59 5.47 -9.73
N LEU A 147 8.98 4.27 -9.63
CA LEU A 147 9.01 3.38 -8.45
C LEU A 147 8.90 4.14 -7.12
N ARG A 148 7.84 4.95 -7.00
CA ARG A 148 7.54 5.76 -5.83
C ARG A 148 6.06 5.68 -5.54
N SER A 149 5.70 5.60 -4.27
CA SER A 149 4.32 5.71 -3.82
C SER A 149 3.64 6.96 -4.38
N GLN A 150 2.41 6.79 -4.85
CA GLN A 150 1.56 7.89 -5.27
C GLN A 150 0.95 8.55 -4.03
N VAL A 151 1.35 9.80 -3.74
CA VAL A 151 0.92 10.53 -2.54
C VAL A 151 0.25 11.84 -2.96
N GLY A 152 -0.86 12.18 -2.31
CA GLY A 152 -1.51 13.49 -2.43
C GLY A 152 -1.35 14.29 -1.14
N THR A 153 -1.01 15.57 -1.24
CA THR A 153 -1.00 16.49 -0.10
C THR A 153 -1.73 17.77 -0.47
N MET A 154 -2.82 18.05 0.25
CA MET A 154 -3.67 19.21 0.02
C MET A 154 -3.91 19.90 1.35
N TYR A 155 -3.89 21.22 1.33
CA TYR A 155 -4.21 22.05 2.48
C TYR A 155 -5.34 23.00 2.11
N GLY A 156 -6.24 23.31 3.03
CA GLY A 156 -7.36 24.19 2.75
C GLY A 156 -7.77 24.95 3.99
N THR A 157 -8.13 26.21 3.80
CA THR A 157 -8.71 27.03 4.88
C THR A 157 -9.92 27.78 4.36
N LEU A 158 -10.87 28.08 5.26
CA LEU A 158 -12.05 28.85 4.90
C LEU A 158 -11.69 30.25 4.37
N LYS A 159 -10.65 30.88 4.93
CA LYS A 159 -10.25 32.25 4.59
C LYS A 159 -9.46 32.36 3.29
N LYS A 160 -8.70 31.33 2.92
CA LYS A 160 -7.73 31.38 1.80
C LYS A 160 -7.93 30.30 0.73
N GLY A 161 -8.92 29.43 0.92
CA GLY A 161 -9.23 28.36 -0.02
C GLY A 161 -8.22 27.21 0.00
N PRO A 162 -8.29 26.33 -1.01
CA PRO A 162 -7.44 25.14 -1.14
C PRO A 162 -6.04 25.44 -1.70
N ARG A 163 -5.11 24.53 -1.44
CA ARG A 163 -3.72 24.49 -1.90
C ARG A 163 -3.36 23.04 -2.22
N TYR A 164 -2.97 22.79 -3.45
CA TYR A 164 -2.39 21.53 -3.89
C TYR A 164 -0.89 21.62 -3.67
N LEU A 165 -0.33 20.74 -2.85
CA LEU A 165 1.09 20.74 -2.49
C LEU A 165 1.82 19.59 -3.20
N GLU A 166 1.22 18.42 -3.23
CA GLU A 166 1.72 17.22 -3.93
C GLU A 166 0.53 16.52 -4.59
N MET A 167 0.70 16.13 -5.86
CA MET A 167 -0.23 15.28 -6.60
C MET A 167 0.48 13.97 -6.95
N ALA A 168 -0.25 12.98 -7.49
CA ALA A 168 0.35 11.74 -7.95
C ALA A 168 1.47 11.97 -8.99
N GLU A 169 1.38 13.05 -9.79
CA GLU A 169 2.41 13.41 -10.75
C GLU A 169 3.68 14.01 -10.12
N GLY A 170 3.58 14.59 -8.91
CA GLY A 170 4.72 15.12 -8.16
C GLY A 170 4.43 16.42 -7.39
N TYR A 171 5.52 17.13 -7.09
CA TYR A 171 5.51 18.37 -6.32
C TYR A 171 4.83 19.49 -7.11
N VAL A 172 3.75 20.06 -6.58
CA VAL A 172 3.03 21.16 -7.23
C VAL A 172 3.85 22.44 -7.10
N THR A 173 4.23 23.01 -8.25
CA THR A 173 5.05 24.22 -8.36
C THR A 173 4.22 25.48 -8.53
N GLY A 174 2.98 25.36 -9.02
CA GLY A 174 2.08 26.49 -9.19
C GLY A 174 0.61 26.06 -9.33
N ILE A 175 -0.31 26.88 -8.83
CA ILE A 175 -1.75 26.71 -9.03
C ILE A 175 -2.23 27.78 -10.01
N ALA A 176 -2.92 27.37 -11.06
CA ALA A 176 -3.52 28.25 -12.05
C ALA A 176 -4.90 28.70 -11.60
N LEU A 177 -5.10 30.02 -11.54
CA LEU A 177 -6.34 30.67 -11.14
C LEU A 177 -6.94 31.44 -12.31
N ASP A 178 -8.27 31.41 -12.44
CA ASP A 178 -8.99 32.28 -13.36
C ASP A 178 -9.22 33.70 -12.79
N GLU A 179 -9.94 34.53 -13.53
CA GLU A 179 -10.25 35.91 -13.15
C GLU A 179 -11.10 36.03 -11.87
N GLN A 180 -11.75 34.95 -11.45
CA GLN A 180 -12.55 34.87 -10.24
C GLN A 180 -11.82 34.13 -9.11
N ASP A 181 -10.49 33.97 -9.22
CA ASP A 181 -9.64 33.27 -8.26
C ASP A 181 -10.01 31.78 -8.06
N GLN A 182 -10.66 31.15 -9.04
CA GLN A 182 -10.99 29.72 -8.98
C GLN A 182 -9.84 28.89 -9.56
N ILE A 183 -9.54 27.75 -8.93
CA ILE A 183 -8.51 26.84 -9.43
C ILE A 183 -9.00 26.19 -10.74
N ILE A 184 -8.26 26.40 -11.82
CA ILE A 184 -8.54 25.83 -13.14
C ILE A 184 -7.47 24.84 -13.62
N GLY A 185 -6.36 24.73 -12.89
CA GLY A 185 -5.26 23.82 -13.20
C GLY A 185 -4.08 23.96 -12.24
N TYR A 186 -3.02 23.20 -12.49
CA TYR A 186 -1.79 23.26 -11.71
C TYR A 186 -0.57 22.88 -12.55
N GLN A 187 0.60 23.33 -12.12
CA GLN A 187 1.90 22.96 -12.61
C GLN A 187 2.61 22.10 -11.57
N PHE A 188 3.41 21.14 -12.02
CA PHE A 188 4.12 20.23 -11.15
C PHE A 188 5.50 19.91 -11.70
N VAL A 189 6.38 19.39 -10.83
CA VAL A 189 7.61 18.72 -11.21
C VAL A 189 7.58 17.28 -10.71
N ASN A 190 7.84 16.33 -11.60
CA ASN A 190 7.94 14.93 -11.23
C ASN A 190 9.32 14.64 -10.61
N LEU A 191 9.36 14.46 -9.29
CA LEU A 191 10.62 14.31 -8.55
C LEU A 191 11.38 13.03 -8.93
N GLY A 192 10.69 11.93 -9.22
CA GLY A 192 11.31 10.68 -9.67
C GLY A 192 12.04 10.86 -10.99
N LYS A 193 11.33 11.37 -12.01
CA LYS A 193 11.92 11.68 -13.33
C LYS A 193 13.06 12.68 -13.24
N MET A 194 12.91 13.75 -12.46
CA MET A 194 13.96 14.75 -12.27
C MET A 194 15.23 14.11 -11.70
N THR A 195 15.07 13.29 -10.67
CA THR A 195 16.19 12.58 -10.05
C THR A 195 16.86 11.61 -11.03
N ASP A 196 16.07 10.90 -11.84
CA ASP A 196 16.59 9.98 -12.86
C ASP A 196 17.34 10.69 -13.99
N PHE A 197 16.88 11.87 -14.43
CA PHE A 197 17.61 12.69 -15.39
C PHE A 197 18.95 13.18 -14.83
N ILE A 198 18.97 13.64 -13.57
CA ILE A 198 20.20 14.05 -12.90
C ILE A 198 21.19 12.87 -12.80
N LYS A 199 20.71 11.68 -12.40
CA LYS A 199 21.54 10.46 -12.34
C LYS A 199 22.12 10.08 -13.71
N LYS A 200 21.44 10.42 -14.81
CA LYS A 200 21.89 10.19 -16.19
C LYS A 200 22.82 11.28 -16.72
N GLY A 201 23.11 12.32 -15.92
CA GLY A 201 24.11 13.35 -16.23
C GLY A 201 23.54 14.70 -16.67
N ASP A 202 22.21 14.88 -16.67
CA ASP A 202 21.64 16.22 -16.86
C ASP A 202 21.99 17.11 -15.66
N ASP A 203 22.28 18.39 -15.90
CA ASP A 203 22.39 19.36 -14.83
C ASP A 203 21.00 19.62 -14.16
N PRO A 204 20.96 20.12 -12.92
CA PRO A 204 19.70 20.31 -12.19
C PRO A 204 18.64 21.13 -12.94
N THR A 205 19.06 22.12 -13.73
CA THR A 205 18.14 23.00 -14.47
C THR A 205 17.53 22.25 -15.65
N THR A 206 18.35 21.57 -16.44
CA THR A 206 17.89 20.75 -17.56
C THR A 206 16.95 19.64 -17.10
N ALA A 207 17.27 18.96 -15.99
CA ALA A 207 16.44 17.90 -15.43
C ALA A 207 15.09 18.42 -14.92
N TRP A 208 15.07 19.59 -14.28
CA TRP A 208 13.85 20.27 -13.86
C TRP A 208 12.93 20.56 -15.05
N GLU A 209 13.49 21.17 -16.10
CA GLU A 209 12.75 21.54 -17.31
C GLU A 209 12.16 20.32 -18.04
N LYS A 210 12.89 19.19 -18.08
CA LYS A 210 12.38 17.93 -18.65
C LYS A 210 11.31 17.23 -17.79
N SER A 211 11.23 17.57 -16.51
CA SER A 211 10.36 16.88 -15.54
C SER A 211 9.13 17.67 -15.13
N LYS A 212 9.02 18.92 -15.57
CA LYS A 212 7.84 19.74 -15.31
C LYS A 212 6.68 19.34 -16.22
N GLY A 213 5.47 19.53 -15.72
CA GLY A 213 4.24 19.31 -16.45
C GLY A 213 3.13 20.20 -15.91
N GLN A 214 1.98 20.13 -16.55
CA GLN A 214 0.80 20.87 -16.13
C GLN A 214 -0.47 20.07 -16.42
N TYR A 215 -1.51 20.33 -15.64
CA TYR A 215 -2.82 19.72 -15.78
C TYR A 215 -3.92 20.78 -15.67
N GLY A 216 -5.00 20.62 -16.44
CA GLY A 216 -6.12 21.57 -16.50
C GLY A 216 -5.86 22.75 -17.45
N ARG A 217 -6.63 23.83 -17.27
CA ARG A 217 -6.66 25.00 -18.15
C ARG A 217 -5.59 26.04 -17.79
N VAL A 218 -4.35 25.58 -17.57
CA VAL A 218 -3.24 26.46 -17.14
C VAL A 218 -2.94 27.57 -18.16
N ALA A 219 -3.15 27.32 -19.45
CA ALA A 219 -2.98 28.33 -20.50
C ALA A 219 -4.02 29.47 -20.44
N GLU A 220 -5.15 29.27 -19.75
CA GLU A 220 -6.21 30.25 -19.55
C GLU A 220 -6.08 30.99 -18.20
N ALA A 221 -4.99 30.77 -17.45
CA ALA A 221 -4.84 31.32 -16.12
C ALA A 221 -4.69 32.85 -16.14
N ALA A 222 -5.51 33.54 -15.35
CA ALA A 222 -5.32 34.95 -15.05
C ALA A 222 -4.08 35.16 -14.16
N LYS A 223 -3.79 34.21 -13.25
CA LYS A 223 -2.55 34.17 -12.48
C LYS A 223 -2.15 32.76 -12.09
N ILE A 224 -0.85 32.56 -11.86
CA ILE A 224 -0.29 31.32 -11.30
C ILE A 224 0.36 31.68 -9.97
N ILE A 225 -0.01 31.00 -8.89
CA ILE A 225 0.49 31.27 -7.53
C ILE A 225 1.33 30.11 -7.00
N ASP A 226 2.34 30.39 -6.17
CA ASP A 226 3.03 29.36 -5.40
C ASP A 226 2.14 28.94 -4.21
N PRO A 227 1.66 27.69 -4.16
CA PRO A 227 0.70 27.26 -3.15
C PRO A 227 1.24 27.24 -1.72
N ARG A 228 2.55 27.42 -1.53
CA ARG A 228 3.23 27.44 -0.22
C ARG A 228 3.52 28.85 0.28
N LYS A 229 3.40 29.87 -0.56
CA LYS A 229 3.74 31.26 -0.21
C LYS A 229 2.55 32.21 -0.31
N GLU A 230 1.71 32.01 -1.32
CA GLU A 230 0.58 32.89 -1.67
C GLU A 230 -0.77 32.21 -1.37
#